data_AF-A0A1B1B0J7-F1
#
_entry.id   AF-A0A1B1B0J7-F1
#
_cell.length_a   1.000
_cell.length_b   1.000
_cell.length_c   1.000
_cell.angle_alpha   90.00
_cell.angle_beta   90.00
_cell.angle_gamma   90.00
#
_symmetry.space_group_name_H-M   'P 1'
#
loop_
_entity.id
_entity.type
_entity.pdbx_description
1 polymer ?
#
loop_
_entity_poly.entity_id
_entity_poly.type
_entity_poly.pdbx_seq_one_letter_code
_entity_poly.pdbx_strand_id
1 'polypeptide(L)'
;MLASVLLTAGLLVGAVPGPVSQAAWADGGPAVQDPEPGDSWSFATYNMQGSLSGRRWTEEVGPLTMRHEIVVLQEVGSGPPDAPLQYHGTGESIPIPNSSPPNLPNSVRLTRWEYEGQHRYVYFLQTDPQRSSTTGQDRWRGGRVNLAMVTHARADEVRVIRNPLYQVNGPNNAYRYRRVLGLRFGHTVYYNIHARPGGRDVPFLLNQIRDATRPGENWVVTGDFNTDIVGRNQQTARQMLGVRASEELDRPDRPTHQSGGELDYAITRGVHRFNADIPEGRGPDHYAVHFEPVPTPVPAPPDGPAPDYSSAFVNAETGNVLSVTNSTVITAPDHYGDGQRFDMSTVQGHWYRFSQGNSPTRVAGGAATGRAAATQRCPGLNPVAPLMVMPRPCDAADAQWRPDEVPGSDGPLRWHNSALPNLCLTATNRSDALVMALPCTDSRSQQWWDEARHVTSWHDGDDQVRLRASNGLYLATLNGWGLDGTPLTGYGQSLGGRWDIQYASPDSNVVRLKSRTADKCANVPNTGSGAGVRVVLHGCMWADSKDDGSGERWVAEVYADGTVRLRNEATHRCLLPTPWAGIPLSVGVCNDEAYQRWTIER
;
A
#
# COMPACT_ATOMS: atom_id res chain seq x y z
N MET A 1 53.30 67.33 -18.46
CA MET A 1 52.62 66.75 -19.64
C MET A 1 52.11 65.39 -19.22
N LEU A 2 50.91 65.29 -18.63
CA LEU A 2 49.57 65.08 -19.23
C LEU A 2 49.13 63.66 -18.81
N ALA A 3 48.00 63.38 -18.17
CA ALA A 3 46.99 64.19 -17.50
C ALA A 3 46.17 63.24 -16.59
N SER A 4 45.70 63.79 -15.48
CA SER A 4 44.66 63.23 -14.62
C SER A 4 43.33 63.07 -15.35
N VAL A 5 42.53 62.06 -14.98
CA VAL A 5 41.07 62.08 -15.16
C VAL A 5 40.40 61.68 -13.84
N LEU A 6 39.68 62.65 -13.30
CA LEU A 6 38.67 62.54 -12.26
C LEU A 6 37.46 61.73 -12.74
N LEU A 7 36.80 61.00 -11.84
CA LEU A 7 35.33 60.91 -11.85
C LEU A 7 34.78 60.76 -10.41
N THR A 8 34.40 61.92 -9.91
CA THR A 8 33.21 62.28 -9.10
C THR A 8 32.50 61.21 -8.27
N ALA A 9 32.50 61.52 -6.97
CA ALA A 9 31.54 61.10 -5.97
C ALA A 9 30.09 61.54 -6.28
N GLY A 10 29.14 60.68 -5.90
CA GLY A 10 27.76 61.03 -5.62
C GLY A 10 27.39 60.46 -4.26
N LEU A 11 27.30 61.32 -3.25
CA LEU A 11 26.76 61.03 -1.93
C LEU A 11 25.27 60.68 -2.02
N LEU A 12 24.85 59.63 -1.29
CA LEU A 12 23.55 59.62 -0.62
C LEU A 12 23.73 59.06 0.79
N VAL A 13 23.17 59.82 1.72
CA VAL A 13 23.23 59.69 3.17
C VAL A 13 22.28 58.60 3.65
N GLY A 14 22.70 57.86 4.68
CA GLY A 14 21.81 57.45 5.76
C GLY A 14 21.38 55.99 5.79
N ALA A 15 22.06 55.21 6.63
CA ALA A 15 21.47 54.52 7.80
C ALA A 15 22.30 53.25 8.10
N VAL A 16 22.84 53.19 9.32
CA VAL A 16 23.52 52.03 9.87
C VAL A 16 22.47 51.09 10.46
N PRO A 17 22.45 49.80 10.09
CA PRO A 17 22.02 48.74 10.98
C PRO A 17 23.23 47.87 11.35
N GLY A 18 23.36 47.57 12.64
CA GLY A 18 24.38 46.68 13.19
C GLY A 18 24.30 45.25 12.66
N PRO A 19 25.30 44.40 13.00
CA PRO A 19 25.44 43.09 12.42
C PRO A 19 24.39 42.13 12.98
N VAL A 20 23.46 41.71 12.13
CA VAL A 20 22.66 40.50 12.33
C VAL A 20 23.32 39.40 11.52
N SER A 21 23.64 38.32 12.22
CA SER A 21 24.26 37.11 11.71
C SER A 21 23.46 36.52 10.54
N GLN A 22 24.19 36.10 9.52
CA GLN A 22 23.74 35.59 8.22
C GLN A 22 22.67 34.50 8.34
N ALA A 23 21.49 34.77 7.77
CA ALA A 23 20.63 33.75 7.18
C ALA A 23 20.86 33.78 5.67
N ALA A 24 21.51 32.76 5.12
CA ALA A 24 21.61 32.54 3.68
C ALA A 24 20.38 31.73 3.25
N TRP A 25 19.42 32.40 2.62
CA TRP A 25 18.39 31.75 1.81
C TRP A 25 18.95 31.58 0.41
N ALA A 26 18.98 30.34 -0.08
CA ALA A 26 19.16 30.02 -1.48
C ALA A 26 17.81 29.58 -2.05
N ASP A 27 17.45 30.22 -3.17
CA ASP A 27 16.23 30.00 -3.94
C ASP A 27 16.10 28.59 -4.53
N GLY A 28 14.85 28.13 -4.62
CA GLY A 28 14.35 27.34 -5.77
C GLY A 28 14.67 25.85 -5.82
N GLY A 29 14.09 25.05 -4.93
CA GLY A 29 13.92 23.60 -5.10
C GLY A 29 12.50 23.23 -5.54
N PRO A 30 12.30 22.13 -6.31
CA PRO A 30 11.02 21.80 -6.93
C PRO A 30 9.97 21.36 -5.90
N ALA A 31 8.72 21.36 -6.37
CA ALA A 31 7.47 21.06 -5.68
C ALA A 31 7.59 20.11 -4.48
N VAL A 32 6.90 20.50 -3.39
CA VAL A 32 6.53 19.65 -2.26
C VAL A 32 6.09 18.29 -2.82
N GLN A 33 6.90 17.26 -2.57
CA GLN A 33 6.49 15.88 -2.79
C GLN A 33 5.21 15.66 -1.99
N ASP A 34 4.17 15.17 -2.67
CA ASP A 34 3.01 14.61 -1.99
C ASP A 34 3.50 13.60 -0.95
N PRO A 35 2.93 13.60 0.28
CA PRO A 35 3.33 12.63 1.30
C PRO A 35 3.13 11.21 0.79
N GLU A 36 4.15 10.37 1.01
CA GLU A 36 4.18 8.94 0.67
C GLU A 36 2.88 8.22 1.11
N PRO A 37 2.27 7.38 0.24
CA PRO A 37 1.05 6.67 0.55
C PRO A 37 1.35 5.47 1.47
N GLY A 38 1.02 5.56 2.77
CA GLY A 38 1.19 4.42 3.69
C GLY A 38 0.76 4.56 5.16
N ASP A 39 0.50 5.78 5.65
CA ASP A 39 0.45 6.03 7.12
C ASP A 39 -0.95 6.03 7.79
N SER A 40 -2.00 5.59 7.10
CA SER A 40 -3.37 5.57 7.66
C SER A 40 -3.82 4.15 8.02
N TRP A 41 -3.74 3.80 9.30
CA TRP A 41 -4.30 2.55 9.86
C TRP A 41 -5.83 2.59 9.86
N SER A 42 -6.49 1.45 9.68
CA SER A 42 -7.93 1.37 9.84
C SER A 42 -8.29 1.54 11.32
N PHE A 43 -9.44 2.15 11.55
CA PHE A 43 -9.87 2.44 12.90
C PHE A 43 -11.37 2.36 13.05
N ALA A 44 -11.82 2.13 14.28
CA ALA A 44 -13.22 2.23 14.65
C ALA A 44 -13.39 3.18 15.83
N THR A 45 -14.57 3.79 15.93
CA THR A 45 -14.99 4.53 17.12
C THR A 45 -16.29 3.98 17.66
N TYR A 46 -16.41 3.98 18.99
CA TYR A 46 -17.58 3.42 19.65
C TYR A 46 -17.80 4.02 21.04
N ASN A 47 -18.91 4.75 21.20
CA ASN A 47 -19.43 5.13 22.50
C ASN A 47 -20.16 3.94 23.12
N MET A 48 -19.45 3.21 23.99
CA MET A 48 -19.94 1.93 24.50
C MET A 48 -20.89 2.08 25.71
N GLN A 49 -21.24 3.29 26.15
CA GLN A 49 -22.18 3.55 27.27
C GLN A 49 -21.97 2.69 28.53
N GLY A 50 -20.73 2.54 28.97
CA GLY A 50 -20.30 1.73 30.10
C GLY A 50 -19.85 0.33 29.72
N SER A 51 -19.04 -0.31 30.57
CA SER A 51 -18.45 -1.63 30.29
C SER A 51 -19.38 -2.83 30.55
N LEU A 52 -20.56 -2.63 31.14
CA LEU A 52 -21.44 -3.69 31.67
C LEU A 52 -20.67 -4.75 32.47
N SER A 53 -19.90 -4.30 33.47
CA SER A 53 -19.02 -5.16 34.28
C SER A 53 -17.97 -5.92 33.45
N GLY A 54 -17.52 -5.34 32.33
CA GLY A 54 -16.52 -5.91 31.44
C GLY A 54 -17.08 -6.69 30.25
N ARG A 55 -18.37 -7.05 30.24
CA ARG A 55 -18.99 -7.87 29.20
C ARG A 55 -18.81 -7.29 27.78
N ARG A 56 -18.98 -5.99 27.61
CA ARG A 56 -18.83 -5.32 26.29
C ARG A 56 -17.40 -5.36 25.76
N TRP A 57 -16.40 -5.46 26.63
CA TRP A 57 -15.01 -5.61 26.17
C TRP A 57 -14.83 -6.92 25.40
N THR A 58 -15.44 -8.01 25.88
CA THR A 58 -15.34 -9.32 25.22
C THR A 58 -16.30 -9.45 24.03
N GLU A 59 -17.55 -9.01 24.17
CA GLU A 59 -18.58 -9.26 23.15
C GLU A 59 -18.57 -8.25 21.99
N GLU A 60 -18.10 -7.02 22.22
CA GLU A 60 -18.24 -5.93 21.26
C GLU A 60 -16.88 -5.33 20.88
N VAL A 61 -16.05 -4.96 21.86
CA VAL A 61 -14.72 -4.37 21.60
C VAL A 61 -13.77 -5.41 20.99
N GLY A 62 -13.78 -6.66 21.47
CA GLY A 62 -12.93 -7.74 20.97
C GLY A 62 -13.01 -7.92 19.46
N PRO A 63 -14.23 -8.15 18.91
CA PRO A 63 -14.43 -8.24 17.47
C PRO A 63 -13.97 -7.00 16.69
N LEU A 64 -14.14 -5.79 17.24
CA LEU A 64 -13.62 -4.57 16.60
C LEU A 64 -12.10 -4.59 16.51
N THR A 65 -11.40 -5.02 17.56
CA THR A 65 -9.94 -5.12 17.56
C THR A 65 -9.37 -6.25 16.70
N MET A 66 -10.22 -7.12 16.17
CA MET A 66 -9.80 -8.12 15.18
C MET A 66 -9.86 -7.57 13.74
N ARG A 67 -10.62 -6.50 13.51
CA ARG A 67 -10.79 -5.86 12.20
C ARG A 67 -10.00 -4.57 12.04
N HIS A 68 -9.79 -3.85 13.13
CA HIS A 68 -9.18 -2.52 13.14
C HIS A 68 -7.90 -2.51 13.97
N GLU A 69 -6.86 -1.82 13.48
CA GLU A 69 -5.63 -1.67 14.24
C GLU A 69 -5.79 -0.72 15.44
N ILE A 70 -6.73 0.23 15.35
CA ILE A 70 -7.04 1.20 16.40
C ILE A 70 -8.55 1.22 16.68
N VAL A 71 -8.92 1.00 17.95
CA VAL A 71 -10.32 1.14 18.40
C VAL A 71 -10.42 2.23 19.45
N VAL A 72 -11.24 3.24 19.16
CA VAL A 72 -11.40 4.48 19.92
C VAL A 72 -12.70 4.42 20.70
N LEU A 73 -12.63 4.45 22.04
CA LEU A 73 -13.77 4.12 22.89
C LEU A 73 -14.15 5.26 23.83
N GLN A 74 -15.44 5.60 23.87
CA GLN A 74 -16.01 6.56 24.81
C GLN A 74 -16.92 5.85 25.82
N GLU A 75 -17.08 6.45 27.00
CA GLU A 75 -17.90 5.91 28.10
C GLU A 75 -17.46 4.51 28.54
N VAL A 76 -16.15 4.25 28.65
CA VAL A 76 -15.63 2.88 28.80
C VAL A 76 -15.82 2.21 30.17
N GLY A 77 -16.64 2.77 31.05
CA GLY A 77 -16.79 2.24 32.40
C GLY A 77 -15.51 2.40 33.22
N SER A 78 -15.22 1.40 34.04
CA SER A 78 -14.00 1.27 34.82
C SER A 78 -12.74 0.92 34.00
N GLY A 79 -12.86 0.78 32.68
CA GLY A 79 -11.77 0.32 31.80
C GLY A 79 -11.88 -1.18 31.46
N PRO A 80 -10.85 -1.73 30.78
CA PRO A 80 -10.83 -3.15 30.40
C PRO A 80 -10.80 -4.06 31.64
N PRO A 81 -11.21 -5.34 31.50
CA PRO A 81 -10.97 -6.34 32.53
C PRO A 81 -9.50 -6.37 32.96
N ASP A 82 -9.24 -6.62 34.24
CA ASP A 82 -7.86 -6.69 34.73
C ASP A 82 -7.08 -7.77 33.98
N ALA A 83 -5.87 -7.41 33.53
CA ALA A 83 -4.97 -8.35 32.89
C ALA A 83 -4.58 -9.45 33.88
N PRO A 84 -4.44 -10.72 33.44
CA PRO A 84 -3.83 -11.76 34.26
C PRO A 84 -2.47 -11.27 34.79
N LEU A 85 -2.25 -11.38 36.11
CA LEU A 85 -1.18 -10.77 36.92
C LEU A 85 0.28 -11.11 36.53
N GLN A 86 0.56 -11.66 35.34
CA GLN A 86 1.85 -12.26 34.98
C GLN A 86 2.62 -11.59 33.83
N TYR A 87 2.20 -10.44 33.30
CA TYR A 87 2.90 -9.79 32.17
C TYR A 87 3.66 -8.51 32.54
N HIS A 88 4.94 -8.44 32.15
CA HIS A 88 5.70 -7.19 32.18
C HIS A 88 5.01 -6.10 31.32
N GLY A 89 4.86 -4.88 31.87
CA GLY A 89 4.22 -3.74 31.19
C GLY A 89 2.73 -3.53 31.49
N THR A 90 2.11 -4.34 32.37
CA THR A 90 0.76 -4.07 32.87
C THR A 90 0.81 -3.07 34.03
N GLY A 91 0.10 -1.94 33.91
CA GLY A 91 -0.02 -0.94 34.99
C GLY A 91 0.97 0.22 34.89
N GLU A 92 1.60 0.42 33.73
CA GLU A 92 2.39 1.63 33.47
C GLU A 92 1.47 2.86 33.53
N SER A 93 1.91 3.87 34.28
CA SER A 93 1.22 5.15 34.43
C SER A 93 2.01 6.21 33.68
N ILE A 94 1.56 6.56 32.48
CA ILE A 94 2.21 7.54 31.62
C ILE A 94 1.82 8.94 32.09
N PRO A 95 2.75 9.77 32.61
CA PRO A 95 2.41 11.07 33.17
C PRO A 95 1.91 12.04 32.09
N ILE A 96 0.89 12.84 32.44
CA ILE A 96 0.37 13.92 31.61
C ILE A 96 1.17 15.19 31.95
N PRO A 97 1.96 15.75 31.01
CA PRO A 97 2.70 16.98 31.25
C PRO A 97 1.75 18.13 31.59
N ASN A 98 2.14 18.97 32.54
CA ASN A 98 1.37 20.17 32.94
C ASN A 98 -0.08 19.87 33.35
N SER A 99 -0.29 18.82 34.17
CA SER A 99 -1.57 18.47 34.79
C SER A 99 -2.01 19.49 35.87
N SER A 100 -2.01 20.78 35.53
CA SER A 100 -2.59 21.83 36.37
C SER A 100 -4.05 21.99 35.97
N PRO A 101 -5.05 21.95 36.85
CA PRO A 101 -4.99 22.07 38.29
C PRO A 101 -4.75 20.70 38.96
N PRO A 102 -4.28 20.70 40.23
CA PRO A 102 -3.80 19.51 40.95
C PRO A 102 -4.84 18.40 41.17
N ASN A 103 -6.11 18.66 40.85
CA ASN A 103 -7.16 17.67 41.01
C ASN A 103 -7.49 16.91 39.72
N LEU A 104 -6.93 17.22 38.56
CA LEU A 104 -7.19 16.46 37.34
C LEU A 104 -6.40 15.14 37.30
N PRO A 105 -6.91 14.09 36.62
CA PRO A 105 -6.12 12.91 36.29
C PRO A 105 -4.81 13.34 35.63
N ASN A 106 -3.71 12.88 36.22
CA ASN A 106 -2.35 13.29 35.88
C ASN A 106 -1.59 12.19 35.13
N SER A 107 -2.25 11.09 34.78
CA SER A 107 -1.68 10.03 33.97
C SER A 107 -2.70 9.32 33.09
N VAL A 108 -2.18 8.67 32.05
CA VAL A 108 -2.88 7.66 31.24
C VAL A 108 -2.38 6.29 31.70
N ARG A 109 -3.30 5.37 32.01
CA ARG A 109 -2.94 4.01 32.40
C ARG A 109 -2.77 3.16 31.13
N LEU A 110 -1.58 2.59 30.94
CA LEU A 110 -1.30 1.61 29.90
C LEU A 110 -1.39 0.20 30.48
N THR A 111 -2.18 -0.64 29.83
CA THR A 111 -2.33 -2.07 30.16
C THR A 111 -2.26 -2.92 28.91
N ARG A 112 -2.08 -4.23 29.07
CA ARG A 112 -2.26 -5.21 28.00
C ARG A 112 -3.54 -5.99 28.26
N TRP A 113 -4.33 -6.18 27.22
CA TRP A 113 -5.56 -6.95 27.25
C TRP A 113 -5.47 -8.09 26.23
N GLU A 114 -5.92 -9.29 26.59
CA GLU A 114 -5.93 -10.44 25.70
C GLU A 114 -7.36 -10.69 25.19
N TYR A 115 -7.48 -10.91 23.89
CA TYR A 115 -8.70 -11.36 23.23
C TYR A 115 -8.33 -12.41 22.19
N GLU A 116 -8.96 -13.60 22.26
CA GLU A 116 -8.72 -14.73 21.34
C GLU A 116 -7.22 -15.07 21.13
N GLY A 117 -6.43 -15.10 22.21
CA GLY A 117 -4.99 -15.41 22.16
C GLY A 117 -4.11 -14.28 21.59
N GLN A 118 -4.69 -13.12 21.29
CA GLN A 118 -3.99 -11.95 20.80
C GLN A 118 -3.93 -10.86 21.86
N HIS A 119 -2.75 -10.29 22.07
CA HIS A 119 -2.57 -9.18 23.00
C HIS A 119 -2.77 -7.82 22.31
N ARG A 120 -3.42 -6.89 23.01
CA ARG A 120 -3.66 -5.50 22.61
C ARG A 120 -3.15 -4.55 23.69
N TYR A 121 -2.71 -3.37 23.29
CA TYR A 121 -2.41 -2.27 24.22
C TYR A 121 -3.68 -1.49 24.50
N VAL A 122 -3.94 -1.17 25.77
CA VAL A 122 -5.07 -0.34 26.17
C VAL A 122 -4.58 0.88 26.91
N TYR A 123 -4.87 2.05 26.35
CA TYR A 123 -4.59 3.36 26.92
C TYR A 123 -5.88 3.90 27.53
N PHE A 124 -5.94 3.96 28.85
CA PHE A 124 -7.12 4.38 29.59
C PHE A 124 -6.90 5.76 30.23
N LEU A 125 -7.82 6.70 29.96
CA LEU A 125 -7.84 8.02 30.57
C LEU A 125 -9.12 8.18 31.40
N GLN A 126 -8.94 8.33 32.71
CA GLN A 126 -10.02 8.72 33.61
C GLN A 126 -10.45 10.15 33.26
N THR A 127 -11.74 10.36 32.98
CA THR A 127 -12.30 11.69 32.67
C THR A 127 -13.61 11.96 33.41
N ASP A 128 -14.09 11.01 34.23
CA ASP A 128 -15.31 11.16 35.02
C ASP A 128 -15.04 11.57 36.48
N PRO A 129 -15.32 12.82 36.88
CA PRO A 129 -15.30 13.22 38.26
C PRO A 129 -16.67 13.07 38.93
N GLN A 130 -16.65 12.54 40.14
CA GLN A 130 -17.71 12.64 41.11
C GLN A 130 -17.51 13.91 41.93
N ARG A 131 -18.29 14.95 41.65
CA ARG A 131 -18.26 16.17 42.47
C ARG A 131 -18.93 15.90 43.82
N SER A 132 -18.16 16.10 44.89
CA SER A 132 -18.65 16.04 46.27
C SER A 132 -19.63 17.19 46.50
N SER A 133 -20.89 16.87 46.79
CA SER A 133 -21.91 17.88 47.14
C SER A 133 -21.58 18.61 48.45
N THR A 134 -20.77 18.00 49.32
CA THR A 134 -20.37 18.57 50.61
C THR A 134 -19.15 19.49 50.51
N THR A 135 -18.15 19.11 49.71
CA THR A 135 -16.87 19.86 49.64
C THR A 135 -16.72 20.68 48.36
N GLY A 136 -17.61 20.50 47.38
CA GLY A 136 -17.49 21.13 46.07
C GLY A 136 -16.26 20.68 45.28
N GLN A 137 -15.57 19.63 45.70
CA GLN A 137 -14.37 19.11 45.04
C GLN A 137 -14.69 17.90 44.17
N ASP A 138 -13.97 17.77 43.07
CA ASP A 138 -14.09 16.68 42.11
C ASP A 138 -13.25 15.47 42.56
N ARG A 139 -13.86 14.29 42.64
CA ARG A 139 -13.19 13.00 42.89
C ARG A 139 -13.24 12.13 41.64
N TRP A 140 -12.11 11.77 41.07
CA TRP A 140 -12.03 11.03 39.80
C TRP A 140 -12.17 9.53 40.00
N ARG A 141 -13.33 9.11 40.53
CA ARG A 141 -13.69 7.71 40.79
C ARG A 141 -14.93 7.25 40.00
N GLY A 142 -15.42 8.10 39.10
CA GLY A 142 -16.54 7.77 38.23
C GLY A 142 -16.15 6.77 37.13
N GLY A 143 -17.15 6.39 36.34
CA GLY A 143 -17.05 5.40 35.28
C GLY A 143 -17.84 5.74 34.02
N ARG A 144 -18.59 6.85 33.98
CA ARG A 144 -19.56 7.10 32.93
C ARG A 144 -18.96 7.63 31.65
N VAL A 145 -17.93 8.47 31.72
CA VAL A 145 -17.47 9.26 30.56
C VAL A 145 -16.00 9.05 30.20
N ASN A 146 -15.38 8.02 30.78
CA ASN A 146 -13.97 7.68 30.57
C ASN A 146 -13.67 7.37 29.11
N LEU A 147 -12.41 7.57 28.73
CA LEU A 147 -11.91 7.30 27.39
C LEU A 147 -10.93 6.14 27.40
N ALA A 148 -10.96 5.31 26.37
CA ALA A 148 -9.86 4.39 26.09
C ALA A 148 -9.54 4.33 24.60
N MET A 149 -8.32 3.89 24.29
CA MET A 149 -7.93 3.47 22.95
C MET A 149 -7.26 2.11 23.04
N VAL A 150 -7.69 1.19 22.18
CA VAL A 150 -7.16 -0.17 22.07
C VAL A 150 -6.39 -0.31 20.77
N THR A 151 -5.13 -0.73 20.84
CA THR A 151 -4.24 -0.73 19.67
C THR A 151 -3.45 -2.02 19.53
N HIS A 152 -3.12 -2.39 18.30
CA HIS A 152 -2.28 -3.58 18.02
C HIS A 152 -0.82 -3.34 18.40
N ALA A 153 -0.33 -2.14 18.13
CA ALA A 153 1.03 -1.70 18.47
C ALA A 153 1.02 -0.74 19.67
N ARG A 154 2.18 -0.62 20.34
CA ARG A 154 2.39 0.41 21.36
C ARG A 154 2.58 1.76 20.66
N ALA A 155 1.90 2.79 21.13
CA ALA A 155 2.05 4.16 20.66
C ALA A 155 3.45 4.71 20.96
N ASP A 156 3.98 5.50 20.03
CA ASP A 156 5.27 6.19 20.18
C ASP A 156 5.19 7.34 21.18
N GLU A 157 4.00 7.95 21.29
CA GLU A 157 3.74 9.09 22.16
C GLU A 157 2.27 9.09 22.60
N VAL A 158 2.03 9.46 23.86
CA VAL A 158 0.68 9.69 24.40
C VAL A 158 0.50 11.18 24.65
N ARG A 159 -0.59 11.75 24.12
CA ARG A 159 -0.97 13.15 24.29
C ARG A 159 -2.31 13.24 25.01
N VAL A 160 -2.46 14.26 25.83
CA VAL A 160 -3.76 14.59 26.41
C VAL A 160 -4.03 16.07 26.18
N ILE A 161 -5.03 16.36 25.35
CA ILE A 161 -5.42 17.72 25.04
C ILE A 161 -6.48 18.17 26.04
N ARG A 162 -6.24 19.34 26.63
CA ARG A 162 -7.18 19.94 27.58
C ARG A 162 -8.37 20.52 26.83
N ASN A 163 -9.56 20.36 27.41
CA ASN A 163 -10.70 21.17 27.00
C ASN A 163 -10.56 22.60 27.55
N PRO A 164 -10.40 23.62 26.71
CA PRO A 164 -10.13 24.98 27.19
C PRO A 164 -11.35 25.61 27.88
N LEU A 165 -12.54 25.01 27.72
CA LEU A 165 -13.76 25.44 28.41
C LEU A 165 -13.90 24.82 29.81
N TYR A 166 -13.04 23.87 30.18
CA TYR A 166 -13.04 23.29 31.53
C TYR A 166 -12.60 24.33 32.58
N GLN A 167 -13.47 24.56 33.57
CA GLN A 167 -13.21 25.49 34.67
C GLN A 167 -13.29 24.73 36.01
N VAL A 168 -12.17 24.66 36.73
CA VAL A 168 -12.03 23.97 38.03
C VAL A 168 -13.07 24.39 39.06
N ASN A 169 -13.34 25.70 39.10
CA ASN A 169 -14.25 26.34 40.04
C ASN A 169 -15.56 26.76 39.36
N GLY A 170 -15.83 26.22 38.16
CA GLY A 170 -17.04 26.51 37.41
C GLY A 170 -18.30 25.92 38.07
N PRO A 171 -19.50 26.34 37.61
CA PRO A 171 -20.76 25.84 38.13
C PRO A 171 -20.92 24.31 37.93
N ASN A 172 -21.85 23.71 38.68
CA ASN A 172 -22.21 22.29 38.56
C ASN A 172 -22.32 21.90 37.09
N ASN A 173 -21.51 20.92 36.63
CA ASN A 173 -21.33 20.42 35.25
C ASN A 173 -20.07 20.86 34.49
N ALA A 174 -19.15 21.65 35.06
CA ALA A 174 -17.86 21.94 34.42
C ALA A 174 -17.07 20.67 34.05
N TYR A 175 -17.27 19.58 34.79
CA TYR A 175 -16.72 18.26 34.49
C TYR A 175 -17.13 17.65 33.15
N ARG A 176 -18.22 18.12 32.53
CA ARG A 176 -18.68 17.60 31.24
C ARG A 176 -17.76 18.03 30.08
N TYR A 177 -16.88 19.00 30.31
CA TYR A 177 -15.83 19.41 29.36
C TYR A 177 -14.66 18.43 29.44
N ARG A 178 -14.81 17.30 28.74
CA ARG A 178 -13.85 16.20 28.77
C ARG A 178 -12.59 16.52 27.96
N ARG A 179 -11.47 15.97 28.41
CA ARG A 179 -10.18 15.99 27.70
C ARG A 179 -10.22 15.03 26.51
N VAL A 180 -9.28 15.21 25.59
CA VAL A 180 -9.07 14.31 24.45
C VAL A 180 -7.81 13.49 24.71
N LEU A 181 -7.88 12.18 24.47
CA LEU A 181 -6.74 11.26 24.53
C LEU A 181 -6.17 11.09 23.12
N GLY A 182 -4.86 11.28 22.93
CA GLY A 182 -4.19 11.14 21.64
C GLY A 182 -3.06 10.10 21.71
N LEU A 183 -2.91 9.30 20.67
CA LEU A 183 -1.83 8.33 20.50
C LEU A 183 -1.14 8.57 19.15
N ARG A 184 0.19 8.73 19.17
CA ARG A 184 0.99 8.89 17.94
C ARG A 184 1.56 7.55 17.49
N PHE A 185 1.44 7.28 16.20
CA PHE A 185 2.08 6.17 15.49
C PHE A 185 2.77 6.75 14.25
N GLY A 186 4.09 6.71 14.19
CA GLY A 186 4.85 7.37 13.13
C GLY A 186 4.53 8.86 13.08
N HIS A 187 4.05 9.33 11.92
CA HIS A 187 3.69 10.73 11.69
C HIS A 187 2.23 11.07 11.99
N THR A 188 1.39 10.09 12.35
CA THR A 188 -0.05 10.29 12.53
C THR A 188 -0.45 10.21 14.00
N VAL A 189 -1.24 11.18 14.46
CA VAL A 189 -1.83 11.17 15.81
C VAL A 189 -3.33 10.88 15.75
N TYR A 190 -3.76 9.82 16.43
CA TYR A 190 -5.16 9.44 16.57
C TYR A 190 -5.70 9.95 17.90
N TYR A 191 -6.75 10.76 17.85
CA TYR A 191 -7.38 11.40 19.00
C TYR A 191 -8.78 10.85 19.25
N ASN A 192 -9.03 10.46 20.50
CA ASN A 192 -10.32 10.09 21.06
C ASN A 192 -11.04 11.32 21.64
N ILE A 193 -12.15 11.71 21.03
CA ILE A 193 -13.01 12.78 21.52
C ILE A 193 -14.32 12.23 22.10
N HIS A 194 -14.80 12.88 23.17
CA HIS A 194 -16.17 12.74 23.63
C HIS A 194 -16.67 14.11 24.05
N ALA A 195 -17.19 14.87 23.10
CA ALA A 195 -17.63 16.24 23.32
C ALA A 195 -18.84 16.31 24.25
N ARG A 196 -19.08 17.47 24.88
CA ARG A 196 -20.21 17.65 25.78
C ARG A 196 -21.54 17.47 25.00
N PRO A 197 -22.64 17.01 25.63
CA PRO A 197 -23.95 17.01 24.99
C PRO A 197 -24.29 18.35 24.31
N GLY A 198 -24.66 18.30 23.02
CA GLY A 198 -24.87 19.47 22.16
C GLY A 198 -23.59 20.05 21.52
N GLY A 199 -22.43 19.42 21.71
CA GLY A 199 -21.20 19.59 20.93
C GLY A 199 -20.56 20.97 20.92
N ARG A 200 -20.96 21.86 21.82
CA ARG A 200 -20.52 23.27 21.83
C ARG A 200 -19.00 23.45 22.04
N ASP A 201 -18.33 22.43 22.55
CA ASP A 201 -16.89 22.43 22.78
C ASP A 201 -16.06 21.84 21.63
N VAL A 202 -16.70 21.26 20.60
CA VAL A 202 -16.01 20.69 19.43
C VAL A 202 -15.06 21.68 18.74
N PRO A 203 -15.47 22.91 18.36
CA PRO A 203 -14.57 23.84 17.67
C PRO A 203 -13.36 24.25 18.53
N PHE A 204 -13.54 24.32 19.85
CA PHE A 204 -12.49 24.67 20.79
C PHE A 204 -11.47 23.55 20.97
N LEU A 205 -11.94 22.30 21.03
CA LEU A 205 -11.07 21.12 21.08
C LEU A 205 -10.26 20.97 19.79
N LEU A 206 -10.89 21.17 18.62
CA LEU A 206 -10.18 21.16 17.34
C LEU A 206 -9.10 22.24 17.27
N ASN A 207 -9.36 23.45 17.77
CA ASN A 207 -8.33 24.49 17.86
C ASN A 207 -7.13 24.06 18.73
N GLN A 208 -7.37 23.46 19.90
CA GLN A 208 -6.27 22.95 20.73
C GLN A 208 -5.49 21.82 20.07
N ILE A 209 -6.14 20.94 19.30
CA ILE A 209 -5.47 19.88 18.53
C ILE A 209 -4.58 20.48 17.43
N ARG A 210 -5.10 21.49 16.71
CA ARG A 210 -4.33 22.23 15.69
C ARG A 210 -3.11 22.91 16.31
N ASP A 211 -3.28 23.57 17.45
CA ASP A 211 -2.19 24.24 18.17
C ASP A 211 -1.12 23.25 18.68
N ALA A 212 -1.54 22.01 18.99
CA ALA A 212 -0.65 20.93 19.42
C ALA A 212 0.00 20.14 18.27
N THR A 213 -0.40 20.39 17.02
CA THR A 213 0.11 19.67 15.84
C THR A 213 1.51 20.17 15.48
N ARG A 214 2.49 19.27 15.42
CA ARG A 214 3.86 19.62 15.02
C ARG A 214 4.00 19.68 13.49
N PRO A 215 4.99 20.40 12.93
CA PRO A 215 5.27 20.36 11.50
C PRO A 215 5.48 18.92 11.00
N GLY A 216 4.85 18.57 9.87
CA GLY A 216 4.90 17.22 9.30
C GLY A 216 4.00 16.18 9.99
N GLU A 217 3.23 16.55 11.02
CA GLU A 217 2.27 15.64 11.64
C GLU A 217 0.90 15.66 10.94
N ASN A 218 0.37 14.46 10.78
CA ASN A 218 -1.00 14.19 10.39
C ASN A 218 -1.83 13.88 11.63
N TRP A 219 -3.15 14.02 11.54
CA TRP A 219 -4.02 13.61 12.64
C TRP A 219 -5.39 13.15 12.21
N VAL A 220 -5.96 12.29 13.06
CA VAL A 220 -7.32 11.78 13.00
C VAL A 220 -7.97 12.09 14.35
N VAL A 221 -9.12 12.75 14.36
CA VAL A 221 -9.94 12.97 15.56
C VAL A 221 -11.24 12.22 15.37
N THR A 222 -11.52 11.23 16.20
CA THR A 222 -12.72 10.39 16.08
C THR A 222 -13.33 10.08 17.44
N GLY A 223 -14.64 9.89 17.47
CA GLY A 223 -15.40 9.79 18.71
C GLY A 223 -16.82 10.32 18.60
N ASP A 224 -17.45 10.44 19.76
CA ASP A 224 -18.77 11.05 19.91
C ASP A 224 -18.62 12.58 20.02
N PHE A 225 -18.95 13.28 18.95
CA PHE A 225 -18.91 14.73 18.88
C PHE A 225 -20.17 15.40 19.45
N ASN A 226 -21.18 14.63 19.83
CA ASN A 226 -22.44 15.11 20.40
C ASN A 226 -23.10 16.26 19.61
N THR A 227 -22.81 16.35 18.31
CA THR A 227 -23.34 17.33 17.37
C THR A 227 -24.04 16.56 16.27
N ASP A 228 -25.36 16.66 16.22
CA ASP A 228 -26.12 15.95 15.19
C ASP A 228 -25.95 16.61 13.83
N ILE A 229 -25.36 15.87 12.91
CA ILE A 229 -25.16 16.27 11.51
C ILE A 229 -26.03 15.46 10.55
N VAL A 230 -26.93 14.59 11.04
CA VAL A 230 -27.75 13.71 10.20
C VAL A 230 -28.54 14.51 9.15
N GLY A 231 -28.56 14.01 7.91
CA GLY A 231 -29.25 14.65 6.78
C GLY A 231 -28.69 16.02 6.35
N ARG A 232 -27.59 16.50 6.95
CA ARG A 232 -26.88 17.70 6.50
C ARG A 232 -25.91 17.34 5.39
N ASN A 233 -25.88 18.15 4.33
CA ASN A 233 -24.85 18.02 3.31
C ASN A 233 -23.45 18.27 3.90
N GLN A 234 -22.42 17.80 3.19
CA GLN A 234 -21.02 17.85 3.64
C GLN A 234 -20.56 19.26 4.03
N GLN A 235 -20.92 20.28 3.25
CA GLN A 235 -20.49 21.66 3.51
C GLN A 235 -21.12 22.21 4.80
N THR A 236 -22.41 22.00 5.00
CA THR A 236 -23.12 22.45 6.21
C THR A 236 -22.61 21.73 7.45
N ALA A 237 -22.39 20.41 7.38
CA ALA A 237 -21.83 19.64 8.50
C ALA A 237 -20.43 20.13 8.89
N ARG A 238 -19.55 20.35 7.90
CA ARG A 238 -18.22 20.92 8.12
C ARG A 238 -18.26 22.30 8.79
N GLN A 239 -19.17 23.17 8.35
CA GLN A 239 -19.34 24.50 8.96
C GLN A 239 -19.81 24.41 10.42
N MET A 240 -20.77 23.52 10.72
CA MET A 240 -21.28 23.31 12.08
C MET A 240 -20.18 22.86 13.04
N LEU A 241 -19.25 22.03 12.56
CA LEU A 241 -18.17 21.45 13.35
C LEU A 241 -16.91 22.33 13.40
N GLY A 242 -16.83 23.37 12.57
CA GLY A 242 -15.65 24.21 12.44
C GLY A 242 -14.47 23.50 11.75
N VAL A 243 -14.77 22.59 10.81
CA VAL A 243 -13.78 21.88 9.96
C VAL A 243 -13.19 22.86 8.95
N ARG A 244 -11.86 22.95 8.87
CA ARG A 244 -11.12 23.84 7.96
C ARG A 244 -10.99 23.21 6.57
N ALA A 245 -10.64 24.01 5.56
CA ALA A 245 -10.50 23.53 4.18
C ALA A 245 -9.41 22.44 4.01
N SER A 246 -8.36 22.46 4.86
CA SER A 246 -7.28 21.48 4.86
C SER A 246 -7.59 20.20 5.64
N GLU A 247 -8.84 20.04 6.08
CA GLU A 247 -9.29 18.93 6.92
C GLU A 247 -10.45 18.24 6.21
N GLU A 248 -10.65 16.95 6.48
CA GLU A 248 -11.76 16.17 5.96
C GLU A 248 -12.74 15.76 7.06
N LEU A 249 -13.99 15.54 6.67
CA LEU A 249 -15.04 15.01 7.53
C LEU A 249 -15.45 13.66 6.95
N ASP A 250 -15.09 12.60 7.67
CA ASP A 250 -15.39 11.21 7.34
C ASP A 250 -16.55 10.76 8.22
N ARG A 251 -17.67 10.38 7.59
CA ARG A 251 -18.95 10.15 8.29
C ARG A 251 -19.82 9.11 7.56
N PRO A 252 -20.66 8.34 8.27
CA PRO A 252 -21.45 7.27 7.65
C PRO A 252 -22.71 7.75 6.91
N ASP A 253 -23.04 9.04 6.99
CA ASP A 253 -24.23 9.65 6.37
C ASP A 253 -25.56 9.02 6.80
N ARG A 254 -25.59 8.45 8.01
CA ARG A 254 -26.75 7.81 8.63
C ARG A 254 -26.66 7.86 10.16
N PRO A 255 -27.78 7.65 10.88
CA PRO A 255 -27.79 7.69 12.33
C PRO A 255 -26.76 6.74 12.97
N THR A 256 -25.94 7.27 13.86
CA THR A 256 -25.01 6.51 14.71
C THR A 256 -25.58 6.29 16.10
N HIS A 257 -26.75 6.87 16.38
CA HIS A 257 -27.47 6.75 17.64
C HIS A 257 -28.91 6.26 17.42
N GLN A 258 -29.46 5.46 18.35
CA GLN A 258 -30.80 4.88 18.29
C GLN A 258 -31.92 5.93 18.22
N SER A 259 -31.70 7.12 18.82
CA SER A 259 -32.63 8.26 18.71
C SER A 259 -32.59 8.98 17.36
N GLY A 260 -31.81 8.50 16.39
CA GLY A 260 -31.82 8.99 15.01
C GLY A 260 -30.75 10.04 14.66
N GLY A 261 -29.87 10.41 15.60
CA GLY A 261 -28.79 11.37 15.34
C GLY A 261 -27.53 10.71 14.79
N GLU A 262 -26.75 11.48 14.03
CA GLU A 262 -25.39 11.12 13.58
C GLU A 262 -24.39 11.95 14.38
N LEU A 263 -23.81 11.31 15.40
CA LEU A 263 -23.00 11.92 16.45
C LEU A 263 -21.55 11.43 16.44
N ASP A 264 -21.32 10.25 15.85
CA ASP A 264 -20.05 9.52 15.88
C ASP A 264 -19.43 9.54 14.48
N TYR A 265 -18.31 10.25 14.32
CA TYR A 265 -17.64 10.41 13.02
C TYR A 265 -16.14 10.69 13.20
N ALA A 266 -15.43 11.04 12.13
CA ALA A 266 -14.03 11.43 12.19
C ALA A 266 -13.76 12.74 11.44
N ILE A 267 -12.80 13.52 11.94
CA ILE A 267 -12.22 14.68 11.27
C ILE A 267 -10.74 14.39 11.09
N THR A 268 -10.22 14.56 9.89
CA THR A 268 -8.87 14.14 9.53
C THR A 268 -8.07 15.26 8.87
N ARG A 269 -6.73 15.23 9.00
CA ARG A 269 -5.81 16.16 8.34
C ARG A 269 -4.54 15.44 7.91
N GLY A 270 -4.19 15.61 6.64
CA GLY A 270 -2.93 15.09 6.08
C GLY A 270 -2.88 13.57 5.91
N VAL A 271 -4.01 12.88 6.13
CA VAL A 271 -4.21 11.46 5.83
C VAL A 271 -5.19 11.31 4.67
N HIS A 272 -5.22 10.13 4.05
CA HIS A 272 -6.24 9.79 3.06
C HIS A 272 -7.64 9.85 3.67
N ARG A 273 -8.64 10.10 2.81
CA ARG A 273 -10.05 10.05 3.20
C ARG A 273 -10.41 8.64 3.68
N PHE A 274 -11.40 8.52 4.57
CA PHE A 274 -11.91 7.22 5.04
C PHE A 274 -13.35 6.98 4.58
N ASN A 275 -13.64 5.73 4.22
CA ASN A 275 -15.00 5.23 4.10
C ASN A 275 -15.49 4.92 5.50
N ALA A 276 -16.49 5.67 5.95
CA ALA A 276 -17.12 5.48 7.24
C ALA A 276 -18.38 4.62 7.09
N ASP A 277 -18.49 3.56 7.87
CA ASP A 277 -19.61 2.62 7.80
C ASP A 277 -20.07 2.14 9.19
N ILE A 278 -21.33 1.68 9.27
CA ILE A 278 -21.93 1.07 10.46
C ILE A 278 -22.29 -0.38 10.11
N PRO A 279 -21.58 -1.39 10.65
CA PRO A 279 -21.86 -2.78 10.32
C PRO A 279 -23.25 -3.22 10.76
N GLU A 280 -23.77 -4.27 10.15
CA GLU A 280 -25.00 -4.92 10.59
C GLU A 280 -24.81 -5.53 11.98
N GLY A 281 -25.50 -4.97 12.97
CA GLY A 281 -25.42 -5.40 14.36
C GLY A 281 -25.73 -4.22 15.29
N ARG A 282 -26.85 -4.29 16.01
CA ARG A 282 -27.23 -3.21 16.92
C ARG A 282 -26.44 -3.36 18.21
N GLY A 283 -25.52 -2.42 18.45
CA GLY A 283 -25.01 -2.12 19.77
C GLY A 283 -26.07 -1.43 20.66
N PRO A 284 -25.66 -0.85 21.80
CA PRO A 284 -26.49 -0.02 22.68
C PRO A 284 -26.94 1.27 21.98
N ASP A 285 -27.26 2.34 22.71
CA ASP A 285 -27.85 3.53 22.08
C ASP A 285 -26.95 4.12 21.00
N HIS A 286 -25.63 3.90 21.02
CA HIS A 286 -24.72 4.21 19.93
C HIS A 286 -24.28 2.95 19.16
N TYR A 287 -24.06 3.12 17.85
CA TYR A 287 -23.49 2.10 16.98
C TYR A 287 -21.99 2.36 16.78
N ALA A 288 -21.19 1.29 16.68
CA ALA A 288 -19.79 1.42 16.31
C ALA A 288 -19.68 1.89 14.85
N VAL A 289 -18.79 2.86 14.60
CA VAL A 289 -18.50 3.37 13.25
C VAL A 289 -17.10 2.92 12.85
N HIS A 290 -17.01 2.32 11.68
CA HIS A 290 -15.80 1.75 11.10
C HIS A 290 -15.26 2.72 10.07
N PHE A 291 -13.95 2.97 10.08
CA PHE A 291 -13.27 3.84 9.14
C PHE A 291 -12.19 3.04 8.44
N GLU A 292 -12.51 2.64 7.22
CA GLU A 292 -11.54 2.00 6.33
C GLU A 292 -10.93 3.08 5.45
N PRO A 293 -9.60 3.10 5.23
CA PRO A 293 -8.99 4.00 4.26
C PRO A 293 -9.77 3.89 2.93
N VAL A 294 -10.22 5.03 2.38
CA VAL A 294 -10.77 5.03 1.02
C VAL A 294 -9.66 4.44 0.16
N PRO A 295 -9.93 3.35 -0.59
CA PRO A 295 -8.96 2.82 -1.51
C PRO A 295 -8.45 4.00 -2.33
N THR A 296 -7.13 4.26 -2.27
CA THR A 296 -6.50 5.27 -3.11
C THR A 296 -7.08 5.08 -4.50
N PRO A 297 -7.62 6.13 -5.17
CA PRO A 297 -8.25 5.98 -6.47
C PRO A 297 -7.36 5.08 -7.29
N VAL A 298 -7.90 3.92 -7.68
CA VAL A 298 -7.17 2.93 -8.46
C VAL A 298 -6.53 3.74 -9.59
N PRO A 299 -5.18 3.87 -9.67
CA PRO A 299 -4.55 4.47 -10.83
C PRO A 299 -5.24 3.93 -12.06
N ALA A 300 -5.50 4.83 -13.00
CA ALA A 300 -6.12 4.43 -14.25
C ALA A 300 -5.37 3.20 -14.79
N PRO A 301 -6.11 2.23 -15.35
CA PRO A 301 -5.55 1.01 -15.91
C PRO A 301 -4.21 1.20 -16.61
N PRO A 302 -3.32 0.18 -16.59
CA PRO A 302 -2.56 -0.10 -17.80
C PRO A 302 -3.59 -0.36 -18.91
N ASP A 303 -3.62 0.49 -19.92
CA ASP A 303 -4.44 0.29 -21.11
C ASP A 303 -3.97 -1.01 -21.79
N GLY A 304 -4.68 -2.12 -21.55
CA GLY A 304 -4.36 -3.39 -22.19
C GLY A 304 -5.43 -4.47 -21.92
N PRO A 305 -5.88 -5.22 -22.93
CA PRO A 305 -6.61 -6.46 -22.70
C PRO A 305 -5.73 -7.47 -21.95
N ALA A 306 -6.36 -8.39 -21.22
CA ALA A 306 -5.62 -9.48 -20.59
C ALA A 306 -4.82 -10.28 -21.64
N PRO A 307 -3.60 -10.74 -21.31
CA PRO A 307 -2.78 -11.52 -22.23
C PRO A 307 -3.49 -12.81 -22.67
N ASP A 308 -3.21 -13.27 -23.88
CA ASP A 308 -3.77 -14.50 -24.48
C ASP A 308 -2.90 -15.75 -24.22
N TYR A 309 -1.92 -15.63 -23.31
CA TYR A 309 -1.11 -16.71 -22.76
C TYR A 309 -1.43 -16.92 -21.27
N SER A 310 -1.02 -18.07 -20.73
CA SER A 310 -1.09 -18.31 -19.27
C SER A 310 0.16 -17.75 -18.59
N SER A 311 0.08 -17.35 -17.33
CA SER A 311 1.22 -16.86 -16.55
C SER A 311 1.62 -17.82 -15.43
N ALA A 312 2.88 -17.79 -15.03
CA ALA A 312 3.37 -18.34 -13.76
C ALA A 312 3.96 -17.22 -12.92
N PHE A 313 3.72 -17.25 -11.60
CA PHE A 313 4.23 -16.24 -10.68
C PHE A 313 5.42 -16.78 -9.90
N VAL A 314 6.62 -16.27 -10.21
CA VAL A 314 7.88 -16.72 -9.58
C VAL A 314 8.30 -15.71 -8.51
N ASN A 315 8.43 -16.16 -7.27
CA ASN A 315 8.80 -15.27 -6.19
C ASN A 315 10.26 -14.82 -6.28
N ALA A 316 10.50 -13.51 -6.19
CA ALA A 316 11.82 -12.92 -6.39
C ALA A 316 12.84 -13.23 -5.28
N GLU A 317 12.40 -13.65 -4.10
CA GLU A 317 13.28 -14.07 -3.00
C GLU A 317 13.65 -15.55 -3.08
N THR A 318 12.66 -16.41 -3.29
CA THR A 318 12.83 -17.87 -3.18
C THR A 318 13.05 -18.57 -4.50
N GLY A 319 12.65 -17.97 -5.63
CA GLY A 319 12.60 -18.63 -6.94
C GLY A 319 11.49 -19.69 -7.06
N ASN A 320 10.69 -19.91 -6.02
CA ASN A 320 9.56 -20.83 -6.07
C ASN A 320 8.36 -20.18 -6.77
N VAL A 321 7.52 -21.02 -7.38
CA VAL A 321 6.33 -20.61 -8.14
C VAL A 321 5.09 -20.68 -7.26
N LEU A 322 4.18 -19.72 -7.42
CA LEU A 322 2.83 -19.77 -6.86
C LEU A 322 2.11 -21.03 -7.36
N SER A 323 1.60 -21.83 -6.44
CA SER A 323 0.94 -23.10 -6.73
C SER A 323 -0.40 -23.19 -6.00
N VAL A 324 -1.45 -23.50 -6.74
CA VAL A 324 -2.81 -23.68 -6.24
C VAL A 324 -3.18 -25.16 -6.28
N THR A 325 -3.54 -25.68 -5.12
CA THR A 325 -4.18 -27.00 -4.98
C THR A 325 -5.69 -26.83 -4.76
N ASN A 326 -6.41 -27.94 -4.65
CA ASN A 326 -7.85 -27.90 -4.34
C ASN A 326 -8.18 -27.16 -3.03
N SER A 327 -7.25 -27.12 -2.07
CA SER A 327 -7.48 -26.60 -0.72
C SER A 327 -6.50 -25.52 -0.27
N THR A 328 -5.35 -25.37 -0.91
CA THR A 328 -4.28 -24.48 -0.44
C THR A 328 -3.65 -23.68 -1.57
N VAL A 329 -3.10 -22.53 -1.20
CA VAL A 329 -2.19 -21.75 -2.06
C VAL A 329 -0.82 -21.75 -1.38
N ILE A 330 0.18 -22.24 -2.08
CA ILE A 330 1.54 -22.45 -1.58
C ILE A 330 2.56 -21.90 -2.57
N THR A 331 3.83 -21.79 -2.15
CA THR A 331 4.96 -21.71 -3.09
C THR A 331 5.55 -23.09 -3.27
N ALA A 332 5.90 -23.49 -4.50
CA ALA A 332 6.50 -24.79 -4.78
C ALA A 332 7.58 -24.69 -5.87
N PRO A 333 8.52 -25.64 -5.94
CA PRO A 333 9.45 -25.72 -7.07
C PRO A 333 8.72 -25.75 -8.41
N ASP A 334 9.37 -25.18 -9.42
CA ASP A 334 8.86 -25.07 -10.76
C ASP A 334 8.69 -26.44 -11.43
N HIS A 335 7.44 -26.75 -11.76
CA HIS A 335 7.09 -27.86 -12.65
C HIS A 335 6.06 -27.42 -13.70
N TYR A 336 5.55 -26.19 -13.57
CA TYR A 336 4.65 -25.50 -14.49
C TYR A 336 3.47 -26.36 -14.94
N GLY A 337 2.91 -27.15 -14.03
CA GLY A 337 1.66 -27.87 -14.27
C GLY A 337 0.43 -26.98 -14.12
N ASP A 338 -0.76 -27.57 -14.25
CA ASP A 338 -2.05 -26.87 -14.14
C ASP A 338 -2.24 -26.12 -12.82
N GLY A 339 -1.52 -26.48 -11.75
CA GLY A 339 -1.54 -25.76 -10.46
C GLY A 339 -0.66 -24.52 -10.40
N GLN A 340 0.27 -24.34 -11.33
CA GLN A 340 1.25 -23.25 -11.36
C GLN A 340 1.07 -22.32 -12.57
N ARG A 341 0.09 -22.63 -13.44
CA ARG A 341 -0.28 -21.82 -14.60
C ARG A 341 -1.63 -21.16 -14.37
N PHE A 342 -1.69 -19.89 -14.73
CA PHE A 342 -2.83 -19.05 -14.47
C PHE A 342 -3.28 -18.33 -15.72
N ASP A 343 -4.55 -18.49 -16.09
CA ASP A 343 -5.17 -17.62 -17.06
C ASP A 343 -5.53 -16.30 -16.38
N MET A 344 -5.04 -15.20 -16.95
CA MET A 344 -5.30 -13.86 -16.45
C MET A 344 -6.53 -13.29 -17.13
N SER A 345 -7.42 -12.69 -16.36
CA SER A 345 -8.51 -11.89 -16.91
C SER A 345 -8.80 -10.67 -16.06
N THR A 346 -9.29 -9.62 -16.70
CA THR A 346 -9.62 -8.35 -16.05
C THR A 346 -11.06 -8.35 -15.54
N VAL A 347 -11.26 -7.76 -14.37
CA VAL A 347 -12.57 -7.47 -13.75
C VAL A 347 -12.75 -5.95 -13.66
N GLN A 348 -13.99 -5.48 -13.46
CA GLN A 348 -14.34 -4.06 -13.32
C GLN A 348 -13.27 -3.28 -12.52
N GLY A 349 -12.70 -2.22 -13.11
CA GLY A 349 -11.67 -1.41 -12.44
C GLY A 349 -10.26 -1.98 -12.46
N HIS A 350 -9.95 -2.93 -13.34
CA HIS A 350 -8.58 -3.37 -13.68
C HIS A 350 -7.87 -4.18 -12.60
N TRP A 351 -8.65 -5.00 -11.90
CA TRP A 351 -8.13 -6.09 -11.10
C TRP A 351 -8.01 -7.36 -11.92
N TYR A 352 -6.93 -8.09 -11.69
CA TYR A 352 -6.65 -9.37 -12.28
C TYR A 352 -7.17 -10.48 -11.39
N ARG A 353 -7.76 -11.49 -12.02
CA ARG A 353 -8.00 -12.79 -11.41
C ARG A 353 -7.12 -13.82 -12.11
N PHE A 354 -6.43 -14.62 -11.31
CA PHE A 354 -5.52 -15.68 -11.78
C PHE A 354 -6.26 -17.01 -11.65
N SER A 355 -6.99 -17.37 -12.69
CA SER A 355 -7.72 -18.63 -12.66
C SER A 355 -6.82 -19.79 -13.00
N GLN A 356 -6.89 -20.85 -12.19
CA GLN A 356 -6.19 -22.10 -12.47
C GLN A 356 -6.60 -22.67 -13.84
N GLY A 357 -5.64 -22.95 -14.72
CA GLY A 357 -5.93 -23.47 -16.07
C GLY A 357 -4.76 -23.46 -17.05
N ASN A 358 -4.94 -24.17 -18.16
CA ASN A 358 -4.09 -24.05 -19.35
C ASN A 358 -4.84 -23.25 -20.41
N SER A 359 -4.17 -22.23 -20.97
CA SER A 359 -4.56 -21.31 -22.05
C SER A 359 -6.04 -20.89 -22.18
N PRO A 360 -6.30 -19.61 -22.48
CA PRO A 360 -7.66 -19.15 -22.70
C PRO A 360 -8.29 -19.89 -23.89
N THR A 361 -9.26 -20.77 -23.63
CA THR A 361 -10.19 -21.18 -24.68
C THR A 361 -10.92 -19.92 -25.14
N ARG A 362 -10.58 -19.41 -26.34
CA ARG A 362 -11.29 -18.30 -27.01
C ARG A 362 -12.80 -18.48 -26.83
N VAL A 363 -13.40 -17.70 -25.94
CA VAL A 363 -14.81 -17.33 -26.08
C VAL A 363 -14.78 -16.00 -26.82
N ALA A 364 -14.67 -16.09 -28.14
CA ALA A 364 -14.85 -14.93 -28.99
C ALA A 364 -16.29 -14.42 -28.79
N GLY A 365 -16.42 -13.18 -28.32
CA GLY A 365 -17.63 -12.36 -28.42
C GLY A 365 -18.92 -13.02 -27.93
N GLY A 366 -19.26 -12.82 -26.66
CA GLY A 366 -20.59 -13.09 -26.14
C GLY A 366 -20.56 -13.52 -24.69
N ALA A 367 -21.48 -12.96 -23.90
CA ALA A 367 -21.70 -13.30 -22.51
C ALA A 367 -21.43 -14.79 -22.23
N ALA A 368 -20.50 -15.07 -21.32
CA ALA A 368 -20.18 -16.40 -20.84
C ALA A 368 -21.46 -17.04 -20.28
N THR A 369 -22.16 -17.76 -21.15
CA THR A 369 -23.35 -18.53 -20.82
C THR A 369 -23.05 -19.97 -21.20
N GLY A 370 -22.85 -20.81 -20.18
CA GLY A 370 -23.27 -22.20 -20.30
C GLY A 370 -22.22 -23.26 -20.64
N ARG A 371 -20.93 -23.09 -20.32
CA ARG A 371 -20.16 -24.27 -19.87
C ARG A 371 -20.12 -24.23 -18.36
N ALA A 372 -20.75 -25.24 -17.75
CA ALA A 372 -20.94 -25.37 -16.32
C ALA A 372 -19.67 -24.92 -15.57
N ALA A 373 -19.82 -23.84 -14.81
CA ALA A 373 -18.82 -23.32 -13.89
C ALA A 373 -18.55 -24.37 -12.81
N ALA A 374 -17.71 -25.35 -13.11
CA ALA A 374 -16.86 -25.91 -12.08
C ALA A 374 -16.14 -24.70 -11.47
N THR A 375 -16.39 -24.44 -10.19
CA THR A 375 -15.99 -23.23 -9.47
C THR A 375 -14.52 -22.91 -9.73
N GLN A 376 -14.25 -22.05 -10.73
CA GLN A 376 -12.89 -21.67 -11.08
C GLN A 376 -12.31 -20.97 -9.86
N ARG A 377 -11.21 -21.52 -9.34
CA ARG A 377 -10.60 -21.04 -8.12
C ARG A 377 -9.40 -20.17 -8.44
N CYS A 378 -9.32 -19.07 -7.72
CA CYS A 378 -8.25 -18.09 -7.77
C CYS A 378 -7.62 -17.99 -6.38
N PRO A 379 -6.33 -17.65 -6.27
CA PRO A 379 -5.76 -17.21 -5.01
C PRO A 379 -6.55 -16.03 -4.46
N GLY A 380 -7.03 -16.10 -3.22
CA GLY A 380 -7.74 -15.02 -2.57
C GLY A 380 -7.65 -15.06 -1.05
N LEU A 381 -8.02 -13.97 -0.39
CA LEU A 381 -7.95 -13.90 1.08
C LEU A 381 -8.90 -14.89 1.72
N ASN A 382 -8.50 -15.47 2.83
CA ASN A 382 -9.38 -16.29 3.67
C ASN A 382 -10.32 -15.35 4.47
N PRO A 383 -11.65 -15.52 4.41
CA PRO A 383 -12.58 -14.54 4.98
C PRO A 383 -12.63 -14.60 6.50
N VAL A 384 -12.13 -15.69 7.11
CA VAL A 384 -12.01 -15.84 8.57
C VAL A 384 -10.57 -15.63 9.08
N ALA A 385 -9.59 -15.57 8.18
CA ALA A 385 -8.19 -15.30 8.51
C ALA A 385 -7.51 -14.53 7.36
N PRO A 386 -7.76 -13.21 7.21
CA PRO A 386 -7.42 -12.44 6.01
C PRO A 386 -5.93 -12.41 5.64
N LEU A 387 -5.05 -12.75 6.58
CA LEU A 387 -3.61 -12.88 6.33
C LEU A 387 -3.22 -14.16 5.58
N MET A 388 -4.14 -15.11 5.41
CA MET A 388 -3.90 -16.37 4.70
C MET A 388 -4.54 -16.34 3.31
N VAL A 389 -3.78 -16.75 2.29
CA VAL A 389 -4.29 -16.90 0.92
C VAL A 389 -4.76 -18.34 0.71
N MET A 390 -5.97 -18.49 0.20
CA MET A 390 -6.61 -19.78 -0.07
C MET A 390 -7.31 -19.76 -1.44
N PRO A 391 -7.64 -20.93 -2.01
CA PRO A 391 -8.43 -20.99 -3.23
C PRO A 391 -9.85 -20.44 -2.98
N ARG A 392 -10.22 -19.39 -3.69
CA ARG A 392 -11.53 -18.69 -3.60
C ARG A 392 -12.22 -18.66 -4.97
N PRO A 393 -13.56 -18.51 -5.02
CA PRO A 393 -14.25 -18.22 -6.27
C PRO A 393 -13.62 -16.99 -6.96
N CYS A 394 -13.27 -17.12 -8.24
CA CYS A 394 -12.58 -16.06 -8.99
C CYS A 394 -13.40 -14.76 -9.19
N ASP A 395 -14.70 -14.79 -8.91
CA ASP A 395 -15.59 -13.63 -8.92
C ASP A 395 -15.65 -12.89 -7.58
N ALA A 396 -15.10 -13.47 -6.50
CA ALA A 396 -15.04 -12.81 -5.20
C ALA A 396 -14.02 -11.65 -5.21
N ALA A 397 -14.36 -10.53 -4.58
CA ALA A 397 -13.48 -9.36 -4.48
C ALA A 397 -12.15 -9.71 -3.78
N ASP A 398 -12.20 -10.57 -2.76
CA ASP A 398 -11.02 -11.04 -2.05
C ASP A 398 -10.10 -11.96 -2.88
N ALA A 399 -10.51 -12.38 -4.08
CA ALA A 399 -9.72 -13.17 -5.04
C ALA A 399 -9.14 -12.35 -6.21
N GLN A 400 -9.26 -11.02 -6.14
CA GLN A 400 -8.83 -10.09 -7.18
C GLN A 400 -7.58 -9.33 -6.74
N TRP A 401 -6.61 -9.17 -7.65
CA TRP A 401 -5.29 -8.61 -7.37
C TRP A 401 -4.88 -7.56 -8.39
N ARG A 402 -4.12 -6.55 -7.97
CA ARG A 402 -3.58 -5.50 -8.85
C ARG A 402 -2.06 -5.49 -8.76
N PRO A 403 -1.34 -5.49 -9.89
CA PRO A 403 0.10 -5.32 -9.88
C PRO A 403 0.45 -3.87 -9.54
N ASP A 404 1.57 -3.69 -8.87
CA ASP A 404 2.22 -2.43 -8.60
C ASP A 404 3.71 -2.60 -8.88
N GLU A 405 4.30 -1.65 -9.59
CA GLU A 405 5.74 -1.64 -9.83
C GLU A 405 6.43 -1.16 -8.55
N VAL A 406 7.38 -1.94 -8.03
CA VAL A 406 8.16 -1.50 -6.88
C VAL A 406 9.25 -0.55 -7.38
N PRO A 407 9.31 0.71 -6.89
CA PRO A 407 10.33 1.66 -7.33
C PRO A 407 11.74 1.10 -7.17
N GLY A 408 12.52 1.12 -8.25
CA GLY A 408 13.89 0.60 -8.26
C GLY A 408 14.01 -0.94 -8.20
N SER A 409 12.89 -1.68 -8.26
CA SER A 409 12.94 -3.10 -8.56
C SER A 409 13.06 -3.28 -10.06
N ASP A 410 14.02 -4.10 -10.52
CA ASP A 410 14.27 -4.35 -11.95
C ASP A 410 13.20 -5.24 -12.61
N GLY A 411 11.92 -4.99 -12.29
CA GLY A 411 10.70 -5.49 -12.89
C GLY A 411 9.89 -6.62 -12.24
N PRO A 412 10.20 -7.20 -11.06
CA PRO A 412 9.21 -8.01 -10.38
C PRO A 412 8.09 -7.11 -9.84
N LEU A 413 6.87 -7.61 -9.86
CA LEU A 413 5.67 -6.86 -9.48
C LEU A 413 5.26 -7.19 -8.05
N ARG A 414 4.67 -6.21 -7.36
CA ARG A 414 3.94 -6.42 -6.11
C ARG A 414 2.46 -6.56 -6.41
N TRP A 415 1.78 -7.49 -5.74
CA TRP A 415 0.36 -7.75 -6.00
C TRP A 415 -0.50 -7.39 -4.80
N HIS A 416 -1.29 -6.34 -4.92
CA HIS A 416 -2.22 -5.83 -3.92
C HIS A 416 -3.56 -6.55 -4.00
N ASN A 417 -4.23 -6.82 -2.88
CA ASN A 417 -5.57 -7.41 -2.90
C ASN A 417 -6.68 -6.35 -3.07
N SER A 418 -7.76 -6.67 -3.79
CA SER A 418 -8.85 -5.69 -4.01
C SER A 418 -9.71 -5.43 -2.79
N ALA A 419 -9.92 -6.43 -1.94
CA ALA A 419 -10.72 -6.31 -0.73
C ALA A 419 -9.95 -5.62 0.40
N LEU A 420 -8.63 -5.82 0.46
CA LEU A 420 -7.72 -5.20 1.43
C LEU A 420 -6.46 -4.69 0.70
N PRO A 421 -6.49 -3.48 0.10
CA PRO A 421 -5.39 -2.96 -0.74
C PRO A 421 -4.06 -2.74 -0.03
N ASN A 422 -4.07 -2.68 1.30
CA ASN A 422 -2.87 -2.62 2.14
C ASN A 422 -2.16 -3.98 2.28
N LEU A 423 -2.78 -5.07 1.83
CA LEU A 423 -2.21 -6.42 1.87
C LEU A 423 -1.66 -6.83 0.50
N CYS A 424 -0.46 -7.40 0.54
CA CYS A 424 0.27 -7.86 -0.62
C CYS A 424 0.50 -9.36 -0.59
N LEU A 425 0.42 -9.99 -1.77
CA LEU A 425 0.71 -11.41 -1.97
C LEU A 425 2.15 -11.69 -1.53
N THR A 426 2.32 -12.52 -0.51
CA THR A 426 3.61 -12.72 0.16
C THR A 426 3.98 -14.19 0.20
N ALA A 427 5.11 -14.53 -0.42
CA ALA A 427 5.71 -15.84 -0.26
C ALA A 427 6.31 -16.00 1.13
N THR A 428 6.29 -17.22 1.65
CA THR A 428 7.09 -17.58 2.83
C THR A 428 8.40 -18.23 2.38
N ASN A 429 9.44 -18.11 3.19
CA ASN A 429 10.82 -18.51 2.84
C ASN A 429 11.08 -20.02 2.76
N ARG A 430 10.03 -20.85 2.71
CA ARG A 430 10.10 -22.32 2.65
C ARG A 430 9.34 -22.80 1.42
N SER A 431 9.86 -23.83 0.76
CA SER A 431 9.08 -24.56 -0.23
C SER A 431 7.87 -25.23 0.43
N ASP A 432 6.78 -25.35 -0.32
CA ASP A 432 5.49 -25.90 0.09
C ASP A 432 4.81 -25.16 1.24
N ALA A 433 5.27 -23.95 1.55
CA ALA A 433 4.69 -23.15 2.60
C ALA A 433 3.54 -22.29 2.07
N LEU A 434 2.58 -22.01 2.96
CA LEU A 434 1.40 -21.23 2.63
C LEU A 434 1.80 -19.83 2.17
N VAL A 435 1.07 -19.36 1.17
CA VAL A 435 1.13 -17.97 0.73
C VAL A 435 0.25 -17.12 1.66
N MET A 436 0.79 -15.98 2.05
CA MET A 436 0.17 -15.05 2.98
C MET A 436 -0.19 -13.75 2.28
N ALA A 437 -1.06 -12.96 2.90
CA ALA A 437 -1.37 -11.60 2.53
C ALA A 437 -0.95 -10.70 3.70
N LEU A 438 0.21 -10.06 3.58
CA LEU A 438 0.80 -9.25 4.65
C LEU A 438 0.82 -7.78 4.25
N PRO A 439 0.92 -6.84 5.22
CA PRO A 439 1.10 -5.43 4.90
C PRO A 439 2.20 -5.23 3.85
N CYS A 440 1.90 -4.41 2.84
CA CYS A 440 2.80 -4.17 1.73
C CYS A 440 4.09 -3.48 2.18
N THR A 441 5.23 -4.01 1.75
CA THR A 441 6.60 -3.56 2.02
C THR A 441 7.48 -3.80 0.78
N ASP A 442 8.69 -3.25 0.75
CA ASP A 442 9.65 -3.50 -0.34
C ASP A 442 10.36 -4.86 -0.24
N SER A 443 9.86 -5.78 0.59
CA SER A 443 10.45 -7.11 0.74
C SER A 443 10.39 -7.92 -0.55
N ARG A 444 11.48 -8.62 -0.89
CA ARG A 444 11.52 -9.53 -2.05
C ARG A 444 10.54 -10.70 -1.92
N SER A 445 10.13 -11.07 -0.71
CA SER A 445 9.05 -12.05 -0.47
C SER A 445 7.70 -11.61 -1.06
N GLN A 446 7.49 -10.31 -1.27
CA GLN A 446 6.27 -9.73 -1.82
C GLN A 446 6.38 -9.36 -3.31
N GLN A 447 7.53 -9.64 -3.91
CA GLN A 447 7.84 -9.35 -5.29
C GLN A 447 7.75 -10.64 -6.12
N TRP A 448 7.05 -10.58 -7.24
CA TRP A 448 6.74 -11.73 -8.09
C TRP A 448 7.02 -11.38 -9.56
N TRP A 449 7.77 -12.23 -10.22
CA TRP A 449 7.89 -12.21 -11.67
C TRP A 449 6.62 -12.81 -12.27
N ASP A 450 5.98 -12.05 -13.16
CA ASP A 450 4.94 -12.55 -14.05
C ASP A 450 5.63 -13.09 -15.31
N GLU A 451 5.73 -14.40 -15.41
CA GLU A 451 6.37 -15.08 -16.52
C GLU A 451 5.30 -15.69 -17.42
N ALA A 452 5.31 -15.35 -18.70
CA ALA A 452 4.42 -15.96 -19.66
C ALA A 452 4.70 -17.46 -19.75
N ARG A 453 3.66 -18.24 -20.04
CA ARG A 453 3.66 -19.70 -20.14
C ARG A 453 2.66 -20.12 -21.20
N HIS A 454 3.02 -21.14 -21.97
CA HIS A 454 2.17 -21.70 -23.02
C HIS A 454 1.66 -20.65 -24.05
N VAL A 455 2.59 -19.93 -24.69
CA VAL A 455 2.30 -19.02 -25.81
C VAL A 455 1.87 -19.84 -27.02
N THR A 456 0.57 -19.84 -27.35
CA THR A 456 0.00 -20.73 -28.38
C THR A 456 0.25 -20.27 -29.81
N SER A 457 0.40 -18.95 -30.02
CA SER A 457 0.74 -18.35 -31.30
C SER A 457 1.61 -17.13 -31.10
N TRP A 458 2.43 -16.82 -32.11
CA TRP A 458 3.23 -15.61 -32.16
C TRP A 458 2.69 -14.70 -33.25
N HIS A 459 2.52 -13.43 -32.93
CA HIS A 459 2.05 -12.39 -33.83
C HIS A 459 3.23 -11.65 -34.43
N ASP A 460 3.23 -11.50 -35.76
CA ASP A 460 4.23 -10.67 -36.44
C ASP A 460 4.00 -9.21 -36.06
N GLY A 461 5.02 -8.52 -35.54
CA GLY A 461 4.93 -7.11 -35.15
C GLY A 461 5.85 -6.21 -35.95
N ASP A 462 7.16 -6.42 -35.83
CA ASP A 462 8.17 -5.65 -36.56
C ASP A 462 9.03 -6.56 -37.45
N ASP A 463 8.74 -6.55 -38.75
CA ASP A 463 9.45 -7.34 -39.74
C ASP A 463 10.71 -6.63 -40.24
N GLN A 464 11.78 -7.41 -40.43
CA GLN A 464 13.04 -6.95 -41.03
C GLN A 464 13.70 -5.76 -40.33
N VAL A 465 13.61 -5.69 -39.01
CA VAL A 465 14.31 -4.64 -38.25
C VAL A 465 15.78 -4.97 -38.05
N ARG A 466 16.55 -3.92 -37.76
CA ARG A 466 17.91 -4.01 -37.23
C ARG A 466 17.91 -3.45 -35.82
N LEU A 467 18.50 -4.20 -34.88
CA LEU A 467 18.65 -3.76 -33.50
C LEU A 467 20.03 -3.14 -33.34
N ARG A 468 20.09 -1.82 -33.16
CA ARG A 468 21.33 -1.06 -32.99
C ARG A 468 21.58 -0.76 -31.51
N ALA A 469 22.72 -1.18 -30.99
CA ALA A 469 23.18 -0.84 -29.65
C ALA A 469 23.66 0.61 -29.57
N SER A 470 23.83 1.13 -28.35
CA SER A 470 24.32 2.50 -28.11
C SER A 470 25.71 2.79 -28.67
N ASN A 471 26.55 1.75 -28.82
CA ASN A 471 27.87 1.85 -29.45
C ASN A 471 27.85 1.77 -30.98
N GLY A 472 26.67 1.76 -31.60
CA GLY A 472 26.48 1.74 -33.06
C GLY A 472 26.61 0.36 -33.72
N LEU A 473 26.86 -0.70 -32.94
CA LEU A 473 26.86 -2.07 -33.46
C LEU A 473 25.43 -2.62 -33.59
N TYR A 474 25.22 -3.46 -34.59
CA TYR A 474 23.95 -4.11 -34.87
C TYR A 474 23.97 -5.57 -34.43
N LEU A 475 22.85 -6.04 -33.87
CA LEU A 475 22.67 -7.45 -33.53
C LEU A 475 22.82 -8.32 -34.78
N ALA A 476 23.67 -9.33 -34.69
CA ALA A 476 23.99 -10.23 -35.79
C ALA A 476 24.33 -11.62 -35.27
N THR A 477 24.38 -12.58 -36.20
CA THR A 477 24.82 -13.95 -35.95
C THR A 477 26.33 -14.04 -36.20
N LEU A 478 27.09 -14.64 -35.28
CA LEU A 478 28.54 -14.76 -35.46
C LEU A 478 28.85 -15.56 -36.73
N ASN A 479 29.72 -15.00 -37.57
CA ASN A 479 30.10 -15.55 -38.89
C ASN A 479 28.95 -15.74 -39.90
N GLY A 480 27.74 -15.26 -39.63
CA GLY A 480 26.58 -15.47 -40.50
C GLY A 480 26.01 -16.88 -40.48
N TRP A 481 26.39 -17.72 -39.51
CA TRP A 481 25.98 -19.12 -39.44
C TRP A 481 24.58 -19.23 -38.82
N GLY A 482 23.78 -20.19 -39.31
CA GLY A 482 22.41 -20.43 -38.87
C GLY A 482 22.22 -21.73 -38.09
N LEU A 483 23.26 -22.24 -37.41
CA LEU A 483 23.18 -23.48 -36.64
C LEU A 483 22.77 -23.21 -35.18
N ASP A 484 22.14 -24.18 -34.53
CA ASP A 484 21.87 -24.11 -33.09
C ASP A 484 23.17 -23.93 -32.28
N GLY A 485 23.10 -23.08 -31.26
CA GLY A 485 24.25 -22.72 -30.43
C GLY A 485 25.17 -21.68 -31.05
N THR A 486 24.89 -21.17 -32.26
CA THR A 486 25.69 -20.11 -32.89
C THR A 486 25.60 -18.83 -32.04
N PRO A 487 26.70 -18.27 -31.52
CA PRO A 487 26.64 -17.06 -30.70
C PRO A 487 26.10 -15.87 -31.49
N LEU A 488 25.31 -15.03 -30.82
CA LEU A 488 24.98 -13.71 -31.32
C LEU A 488 26.16 -12.77 -31.05
N THR A 489 26.38 -11.81 -31.95
CA THR A 489 27.46 -10.81 -31.88
C THR A 489 26.94 -9.44 -32.34
N GLY A 490 27.73 -8.39 -32.11
CA GLY A 490 27.56 -7.08 -32.75
C GLY A 490 28.43 -6.97 -34.01
N TYR A 491 27.92 -6.32 -35.07
CA TYR A 491 28.70 -5.92 -36.24
C TYR A 491 28.32 -4.52 -36.75
N GLY A 492 29.14 -3.95 -37.62
CA GLY A 492 28.79 -2.72 -38.34
C GLY A 492 27.62 -2.91 -39.30
N GLN A 493 27.13 -1.80 -39.85
CA GLN A 493 25.89 -1.72 -40.63
C GLN A 493 25.75 -2.73 -41.78
N SER A 494 26.85 -3.03 -42.49
CA SER A 494 26.86 -3.91 -43.67
C SER A 494 26.67 -5.39 -43.35
N LEU A 495 26.86 -5.80 -42.10
CA LEU A 495 26.81 -7.20 -41.64
C LEU A 495 25.78 -7.41 -40.52
N GLY A 496 24.98 -6.38 -40.20
CA GLY A 496 23.89 -6.47 -39.23
C GLY A 496 22.81 -7.44 -39.69
N GLY A 497 22.39 -8.34 -38.81
CA GLY A 497 21.30 -9.27 -39.09
C GLY A 497 19.96 -8.53 -39.20
N ARG A 498 19.07 -9.04 -40.06
CA ARG A 498 17.66 -8.64 -40.07
C ARG A 498 16.89 -9.58 -39.14
N TRP A 499 16.07 -8.99 -38.30
CA TRP A 499 15.31 -9.69 -37.26
C TRP A 499 13.83 -9.41 -37.44
N ASP A 500 13.01 -10.41 -37.19
CA ASP A 500 11.57 -10.26 -37.02
C ASP A 500 11.30 -10.29 -35.51
N ILE A 501 10.71 -9.22 -34.97
CA ILE A 501 10.24 -9.17 -33.58
C ILE A 501 8.79 -9.67 -33.59
N GLN A 502 8.60 -10.84 -32.99
CA GLN A 502 7.28 -11.46 -32.89
C GLN A 502 6.79 -11.40 -31.46
N TYR A 503 5.54 -11.01 -31.28
CA TYR A 503 4.91 -10.76 -29.99
C TYR A 503 4.03 -11.93 -29.57
N ALA A 504 3.98 -12.25 -28.28
CA ALA A 504 3.13 -13.32 -27.75
C ALA A 504 1.64 -12.99 -27.96
N SER A 505 1.28 -11.71 -27.86
CA SER A 505 -0.02 -11.14 -28.20
C SER A 505 0.16 -9.74 -28.79
N PRO A 506 -0.81 -9.18 -29.54
CA PRO A 506 -0.68 -7.84 -30.13
C PRO A 506 -0.40 -6.71 -29.14
N ASP A 507 -0.83 -6.87 -27.89
CA ASP A 507 -0.72 -5.87 -26.83
C ASP A 507 0.27 -6.27 -25.72
N SER A 508 0.93 -7.43 -25.85
CA SER A 508 1.93 -7.91 -24.90
C SER A 508 3.30 -7.33 -25.23
N ASN A 509 4.13 -7.15 -24.22
CA ASN A 509 5.56 -6.85 -24.37
C ASN A 509 6.44 -8.11 -24.36
N VAL A 510 5.88 -9.31 -24.28
CA VAL A 510 6.63 -10.55 -24.43
C VAL A 510 6.88 -10.81 -25.91
N VAL A 511 8.14 -10.90 -26.28
CA VAL A 511 8.62 -11.05 -27.65
C VAL A 511 9.58 -12.22 -27.80
N ARG A 512 9.75 -12.67 -29.04
CA ARG A 512 10.91 -13.44 -29.47
C ARG A 512 11.59 -12.74 -30.63
N LEU A 513 12.91 -12.85 -30.68
CA LEU A 513 13.74 -12.24 -31.73
C LEU A 513 14.12 -13.31 -32.74
N LYS A 514 13.46 -13.33 -33.90
CA LYS A 514 13.67 -14.33 -34.93
C LYS A 514 14.63 -13.82 -36.01
N SER A 515 15.73 -14.52 -36.23
CA SER A 515 16.66 -14.24 -37.32
C SER A 515 16.04 -14.66 -38.64
N ARG A 516 15.93 -13.73 -39.60
CA ARG A 516 15.46 -14.01 -40.96
C ARG A 516 16.35 -14.97 -41.73
N THR A 517 17.67 -14.87 -41.53
CA THR A 517 18.65 -15.65 -42.29
C THR A 517 18.77 -17.07 -41.77
N ALA A 518 18.59 -17.27 -40.46
CA ALA A 518 18.73 -18.58 -39.82
C ALA A 518 17.40 -19.28 -39.54
N ASP A 519 16.26 -18.57 -39.61
CA ASP A 519 14.94 -19.05 -39.17
C ASP A 519 14.94 -19.57 -37.71
N LYS A 520 15.76 -18.91 -36.87
CA LYS A 520 16.06 -19.29 -35.48
C LYS A 520 15.94 -18.09 -34.55
N CYS A 521 15.69 -18.33 -33.27
CA CYS A 521 15.44 -17.30 -32.28
C CYS A 521 16.65 -17.04 -31.39
N ALA A 522 16.77 -15.81 -30.89
CA ALA A 522 17.76 -15.46 -29.86
C ALA A 522 17.41 -16.15 -28.54
N ASN A 523 18.35 -16.92 -28.00
CA ASN A 523 18.16 -17.80 -26.86
C ASN A 523 19.27 -17.60 -25.81
N VAL A 524 18.88 -17.70 -24.53
CA VAL A 524 19.80 -17.89 -23.41
C VAL A 524 19.84 -19.39 -23.06
N PRO A 525 20.98 -20.08 -23.26
CA PRO A 525 21.06 -21.51 -23.01
C PRO A 525 21.00 -21.84 -21.51
N ASN A 526 20.29 -22.92 -21.19
CA ASN A 526 20.02 -23.47 -19.86
C ASN A 526 21.27 -23.67 -18.96
N THR A 527 22.46 -23.82 -19.53
CA THR A 527 23.70 -24.08 -18.77
C THR A 527 24.21 -22.88 -17.94
N GLY A 528 23.54 -21.73 -17.97
CA GLY A 528 23.85 -20.65 -17.05
C GLY A 528 22.73 -19.60 -16.93
N SER A 529 22.34 -19.29 -15.70
CA SER A 529 21.49 -18.14 -15.35
C SER A 529 22.30 -16.94 -14.79
N GLY A 530 23.63 -17.07 -14.78
CA GLY A 530 24.56 -16.05 -14.30
C GLY A 530 24.79 -14.91 -15.29
N ALA A 531 25.25 -13.76 -14.80
CA ALA A 531 25.73 -12.68 -15.65
C ALA A 531 26.89 -13.16 -16.53
N GLY A 532 26.93 -12.73 -17.79
CA GLY A 532 27.97 -13.11 -18.76
C GLY A 532 27.67 -14.37 -19.56
N VAL A 533 26.52 -15.01 -19.36
CA VAL A 533 26.05 -16.13 -20.20
C VAL A 533 25.80 -15.62 -21.62
N ARG A 534 26.32 -16.35 -22.60
CA ARG A 534 26.25 -15.98 -24.02
C ARG A 534 24.85 -16.17 -24.58
N VAL A 535 24.43 -15.25 -25.43
CA VAL A 535 23.20 -15.39 -26.21
C VAL A 535 23.51 -16.10 -27.51
N VAL A 536 22.71 -17.09 -27.88
CA VAL A 536 22.91 -17.94 -29.06
C VAL A 536 21.68 -17.96 -29.94
N LEU A 537 21.82 -18.42 -31.18
CA LEU A 537 20.70 -18.86 -32.01
C LEU A 537 20.23 -20.25 -31.60
N HIS A 538 18.91 -20.42 -31.61
CA HIS A 538 18.31 -21.72 -31.40
C HIS A 538 16.97 -21.86 -32.13
N GLY A 539 16.47 -23.09 -32.32
CA GLY A 539 15.14 -23.30 -32.90
C GLY A 539 14.05 -22.62 -32.07
N CYS A 540 13.13 -21.87 -32.70
CA CYS A 540 12.15 -20.99 -32.03
C CYS A 540 11.03 -21.67 -31.19
N MET A 541 11.10 -22.98 -30.96
CA MET A 541 10.14 -23.77 -30.18
C MET A 541 10.84 -24.96 -29.51
N TRP A 542 12.03 -24.77 -28.94
CA TRP A 542 12.83 -25.88 -28.45
C TRP A 542 12.22 -26.52 -27.17
N ALA A 543 11.62 -27.71 -27.34
CA ALA A 543 10.91 -28.43 -26.28
C ALA A 543 11.79 -28.99 -25.15
N ASP A 544 13.10 -29.15 -25.36
CA ASP A 544 14.04 -29.68 -24.34
C ASP A 544 14.79 -28.58 -23.55
N SER A 545 14.37 -27.31 -23.64
CA SER A 545 14.78 -26.33 -22.64
C SER A 545 14.04 -26.72 -21.36
N LYS A 546 14.72 -26.80 -20.21
CA LYS A 546 14.04 -27.10 -18.95
C LYS A 546 13.09 -25.97 -18.51
N ASP A 547 13.02 -24.91 -19.32
CA ASP A 547 12.30 -23.68 -19.05
C ASP A 547 11.17 -23.48 -20.07
N ASP A 548 10.44 -24.51 -20.50
CA ASP A 548 9.28 -24.44 -21.42
C ASP A 548 9.38 -23.53 -22.68
N GLY A 549 10.60 -23.23 -23.14
CA GLY A 549 10.88 -22.26 -24.22
C GLY A 549 11.13 -20.81 -23.77
N SER A 550 11.13 -20.47 -22.48
CA SER A 550 11.39 -19.11 -21.93
C SER A 550 12.79 -18.57 -22.18
N GLY A 551 13.78 -19.43 -22.42
CA GLY A 551 15.12 -19.00 -22.86
C GLY A 551 15.10 -18.22 -24.18
N GLU A 552 14.06 -18.38 -25.00
CA GLU A 552 13.89 -17.69 -26.29
C GLU A 552 12.99 -16.45 -26.21
N ARG A 553 12.41 -16.22 -25.02
CA ARG A 553 11.39 -15.19 -24.79
C ARG A 553 11.98 -14.04 -23.99
N TRP A 554 11.57 -12.84 -24.38
CA TRP A 554 12.12 -11.60 -23.90
C TRP A 554 10.99 -10.64 -23.58
N VAL A 555 11.08 -9.88 -22.51
CA VAL A 555 10.23 -8.74 -22.22
C VAL A 555 10.88 -7.51 -22.88
N ALA A 556 10.14 -6.87 -23.78
CA ALA A 556 10.52 -5.66 -24.49
C ALA A 556 10.04 -4.42 -23.72
N GLU A 557 10.95 -3.79 -22.99
CA GLU A 557 10.66 -2.62 -22.16
C GLU A 557 11.00 -1.34 -22.95
N VAL A 558 9.96 -0.63 -23.40
CA VAL A 558 10.09 0.54 -24.27
C VAL A 558 10.24 1.81 -23.44
N TYR A 559 11.24 2.62 -23.77
CA TYR A 559 11.51 3.91 -23.13
C TYR A 559 10.86 5.06 -23.90
N ALA A 560 10.73 6.21 -23.23
CA ALA A 560 10.17 7.44 -23.83
C ALA A 560 10.93 7.93 -25.07
N ASP A 561 12.21 7.57 -25.22
CA ASP A 561 13.04 7.88 -26.38
C ASP A 561 12.87 6.88 -27.55
N GLY A 562 11.98 5.90 -27.41
CA GLY A 562 11.72 4.85 -28.39
C GLY A 562 12.76 3.73 -28.42
N THR A 563 13.76 3.75 -27.53
CA THR A 563 14.67 2.62 -27.35
C THR A 563 14.01 1.50 -26.55
N VAL A 564 14.52 0.28 -26.70
CA VAL A 564 13.99 -0.91 -26.02
C VAL A 564 15.08 -1.60 -25.21
N ARG A 565 14.76 -2.02 -23.99
CA ARG A 565 15.55 -2.99 -23.22
C ARG A 565 14.90 -4.35 -23.36
N LEU A 566 15.71 -5.38 -23.60
CA LEU A 566 15.24 -6.75 -23.83
C LEU A 566 15.68 -7.61 -22.63
N ARG A 567 14.73 -7.95 -21.75
CA ARG A 567 14.97 -8.79 -20.57
C ARG A 567 14.54 -10.22 -20.84
N ASN A 568 15.41 -11.20 -20.69
CA ASN A 568 15.04 -12.60 -20.85
C ASN A 568 14.07 -13.03 -19.73
N GLU A 569 12.98 -13.73 -20.09
CA GLU A 569 11.97 -14.18 -19.11
C GLU A 569 12.54 -15.19 -18.11
N ALA A 570 13.37 -16.13 -18.56
CA ALA A 570 13.90 -17.21 -17.72
C ALA A 570 14.92 -16.71 -16.69
N THR A 571 15.82 -15.82 -17.11
CA THR A 571 16.94 -15.39 -16.26
C THR A 571 16.72 -14.06 -15.58
N HIS A 572 15.70 -13.30 -15.99
CA HIS A 572 15.47 -11.89 -15.61
C HIS A 572 16.71 -11.01 -15.83
N ARG A 573 17.46 -11.30 -16.90
CA ARG A 573 18.70 -10.60 -17.27
C ARG A 573 18.50 -9.88 -18.59
N CYS A 574 19.18 -8.76 -18.75
CA CYS A 574 19.04 -7.91 -19.91
C CYS A 574 20.09 -8.25 -20.97
N LEU A 575 19.68 -8.23 -22.24
CA LEU A 575 20.54 -8.43 -23.40
C LEU A 575 21.59 -7.31 -23.48
N LEU A 576 22.86 -7.68 -23.30
CA LEU A 576 23.96 -6.74 -23.33
C LEU A 576 24.66 -6.74 -24.70
N PRO A 577 24.93 -5.56 -25.27
CA PRO A 577 25.75 -5.48 -26.46
C PRO A 577 27.20 -5.81 -26.13
N THR A 578 27.92 -6.26 -27.14
CA THR A 578 29.36 -6.41 -27.07
C THR A 578 30.06 -5.05 -27.15
N PRO A 579 31.22 -4.85 -26.48
CA PRO A 579 32.04 -3.64 -26.65
C PRO A 579 32.62 -3.50 -28.06
N TRP A 580 32.86 -4.61 -28.78
CA TRP A 580 33.49 -4.60 -30.12
C TRP A 580 32.85 -5.62 -31.08
N ALA A 581 33.04 -5.37 -32.37
CA ALA A 581 32.51 -6.25 -33.41
C ALA A 581 33.11 -7.68 -33.33
N GLY A 582 32.27 -8.69 -33.55
CA GLY A 582 32.67 -10.11 -33.58
C GLY A 582 32.83 -10.80 -32.22
N ILE A 583 32.60 -10.09 -31.10
CA ILE A 583 32.59 -10.69 -29.76
C ILE A 583 31.15 -11.09 -29.40
N PRO A 584 30.94 -12.29 -28.81
CA PRO A 584 29.61 -12.74 -28.42
C PRO A 584 28.88 -11.80 -27.47
N LEU A 585 27.58 -11.59 -27.72
CA LEU A 585 26.67 -10.96 -26.77
C LEU A 585 26.48 -11.86 -25.54
N SER A 586 26.09 -11.23 -24.45
CA SER A 586 25.74 -11.90 -23.20
C SER A 586 24.52 -11.27 -22.56
N VAL A 587 24.06 -11.84 -21.45
CA VAL A 587 23.06 -11.24 -20.58
C VAL A 587 23.69 -10.76 -19.27
N GLY A 588 23.11 -9.72 -18.66
CA GLY A 588 23.58 -9.17 -17.39
C GLY A 588 22.47 -8.61 -16.51
N VAL A 589 22.83 -8.08 -15.34
CA VAL A 589 21.89 -7.43 -14.41
C VAL A 589 21.18 -6.31 -15.18
N CYS A 590 19.85 -6.30 -15.18
CA CYS A 590 19.09 -5.22 -15.78
C CYS A 590 19.32 -3.92 -14.98
N ASN A 591 19.53 -2.83 -15.68
CA ASN A 591 19.55 -1.49 -15.13
C ASN A 591 19.14 -0.47 -16.21
N ASP A 592 18.99 0.79 -15.84
CA ASP A 592 18.50 1.82 -16.75
C ASP A 592 19.61 2.45 -17.61
N GLU A 593 20.81 1.86 -17.64
CA GLU A 593 21.92 2.43 -18.40
C GLU A 593 21.70 2.30 -19.92
N ALA A 594 22.09 3.34 -20.65
CA ALA A 594 21.88 3.43 -22.09
C ALA A 594 22.54 2.28 -22.89
N TYR A 595 23.57 1.63 -22.36
CA TYR A 595 24.22 0.50 -23.04
C TYR A 595 23.36 -0.77 -23.07
N GLN A 596 22.34 -0.90 -22.21
CA GLN A 596 21.41 -2.04 -22.25
C GLN A 596 20.24 -1.82 -23.22
N ARG A 597 20.19 -0.64 -23.86
CA ARG A 597 19.09 -0.21 -24.72
C ARG A 597 19.46 -0.39 -26.19
N TRP A 598 18.46 -0.78 -26.97
CA TRP A 598 18.55 -1.06 -28.39
C TRP A 598 17.63 -0.11 -29.16
N THR A 599 18.12 0.48 -30.23
CA THR A 599 17.30 1.22 -31.19
C THR A 599 16.78 0.24 -32.24
N ILE A 600 15.46 0.20 -32.43
CA ILE A 600 14.83 -0.56 -33.52
C ILE A 600 14.87 0.30 -34.79
N GLU A 601 15.60 -0.15 -35.81
CA GLU A 601 15.67 0.51 -37.12
C GLU A 601 14.96 -0.33 -38.19
N ARG A 602 13.98 0.25 -38.88
CA ARG A 602 13.28 -0.38 -40.02
C ARG A 602 14.10 -0.22 -41.30
#